data_AF-A0A934ZRL3-F1
#
_entry.id   AF-A0A934ZRL3-F1
#
_cell.length_a   1.000
_cell.length_b   1.000
_cell.length_c   1.000
_cell.angle_alpha   90.00
_cell.angle_beta   90.00
_cell.angle_gamma   90.00
#
_symmetry.space_group_name_H-M   'P 1'
#
loop_
_entity.id
_entity.type
_entity.pdbx_description
1 polymer ?
#
loop_
_entity_poly.entity_id
_entity_poly.type
_entity_poly.pdbx_seq_one_letter_code
_entity_poly.pdbx_strand_id
1 'polypeptide(L)'
;MQSLVGPIERVVESAEWFVRTPSLRVLHVTTTALLRLPVLQHLTATELLEVNDAPFFVLEAPTEPGDDGWALRCEELRADWQSLSESSPDTLPMAPLWPVCGAPTPLARFAQELSQALRVLRPPMGGLVIVLAPVWVREPQRWSDDLRALLGEPGLRAARFVVVELETAASLPALEALGAAVERVDARVDDRAVRDEMNARLDAMRAAPAGATGPQLVGAAGPSAPAPARRDQVKPLGPRRGRRGRARSASPKRCSTPTRCSACGCWCCRRRWRCAMGSWSRGWSCNGRRGTSASSTGC
;
A
#
# COMPACT_ATOMS: atom_id res chain seq x y z
N MET A 1 19.59 -6.28 -8.03
CA MET A 1 18.81 -5.72 -6.91
C MET A 1 18.13 -6.87 -6.19
N GLN A 2 18.87 -7.92 -5.84
CA GLN A 2 18.29 -9.10 -5.19
C GLN A 2 17.86 -8.78 -3.75
N SER A 3 18.58 -7.87 -3.09
CA SER A 3 18.29 -7.36 -1.73
C SER A 3 16.89 -6.75 -1.55
N LEU A 4 16.26 -6.28 -2.64
CA LEU A 4 14.90 -5.73 -2.62
C LEU A 4 13.84 -6.72 -3.10
N VAL A 5 14.22 -7.66 -3.97
CA VAL A 5 13.29 -8.61 -4.59
C VAL A 5 12.96 -9.75 -3.62
N GLY A 6 13.97 -10.33 -2.96
CA GLY A 6 13.78 -11.47 -2.05
C GLY A 6 12.75 -11.22 -0.93
N PRO A 7 12.76 -10.06 -0.24
CA PRO A 7 11.71 -9.75 0.75
C PRO A 7 10.29 -9.74 0.18
N ILE A 8 10.10 -9.27 -1.05
CA ILE A 8 8.80 -9.25 -1.72
C ILE A 8 8.37 -10.66 -2.14
N GLU A 9 9.29 -11.46 -2.67
CA GLU A 9 9.01 -12.87 -3.03
C GLU A 9 8.49 -13.64 -1.81
N ARG A 10 9.13 -13.48 -0.64
CA ARG A 10 8.64 -14.10 0.62
C ARG A 10 7.23 -13.66 1.00
N VAL A 11 6.89 -12.38 0.80
CA VAL A 11 5.52 -11.89 1.06
C VAL A 11 4.53 -12.52 0.10
N VAL A 12 4.86 -12.63 -1.19
CA VAL A 12 4.00 -13.26 -2.20
C VAL A 12 3.77 -14.74 -1.84
N GLU A 13 4.83 -15.49 -1.57
CA GLU A 13 4.75 -16.90 -1.20
C GLU A 13 3.87 -17.13 0.05
N SER A 14 4.10 -16.37 1.12
CA SER A 14 3.30 -16.50 2.35
C SER A 14 1.87 -15.97 2.20
N ALA A 15 1.63 -14.99 1.33
CA ALA A 15 0.27 -14.52 1.04
C ALA A 15 -0.53 -15.56 0.24
N GLU A 16 0.09 -16.20 -0.75
CA GLU A 16 -0.51 -17.33 -1.46
C GLU A 16 -0.77 -18.51 -0.52
N TRP A 17 0.18 -18.83 0.36
CA TRP A 17 0.01 -19.86 1.39
C TRP A 17 -1.13 -19.52 2.34
N PHE A 18 -1.24 -18.27 2.79
CA PHE A 18 -2.34 -17.79 3.60
C PHE A 18 -3.67 -18.00 2.88
N VAL A 19 -3.84 -17.53 1.65
CA VAL A 19 -5.09 -17.72 0.89
C VAL A 19 -5.46 -19.21 0.79
N ARG A 20 -4.49 -20.08 0.48
CA ARG A 20 -4.71 -21.53 0.30
C ARG A 20 -4.93 -22.32 1.59
N THR A 21 -4.66 -21.72 2.75
CA THR A 21 -4.69 -22.42 4.05
C THR A 21 -5.72 -21.78 4.98
N PRO A 22 -7.00 -22.20 4.92
CA PRO A 22 -8.07 -21.62 5.73
C PRO A 22 -7.86 -21.71 7.25
N SER A 23 -7.02 -22.65 7.73
CA SER A 23 -6.68 -22.76 9.15
C SER A 23 -5.79 -21.62 9.66
N LEU A 24 -5.13 -20.87 8.77
CA LEU A 24 -4.41 -19.65 9.14
C LEU A 24 -5.40 -18.53 9.35
N ARG A 25 -5.43 -17.96 10.55
CA ARG A 25 -6.29 -16.82 10.90
C ARG A 25 -5.60 -15.48 10.68
N VAL A 26 -4.27 -15.44 10.81
CA VAL A 26 -3.48 -14.22 10.68
C VAL A 26 -2.25 -14.44 9.81
N LEU A 27 -1.98 -13.51 8.90
CA LEU A 27 -0.68 -13.30 8.26
C LEU A 27 -0.05 -12.02 8.82
N HIS A 28 1.08 -12.14 9.51
CA HIS A 28 1.84 -11.01 10.01
C HIS A 28 3.02 -10.71 9.10
N VAL A 29 3.10 -9.45 8.63
CA VAL A 29 4.16 -8.98 7.74
C VAL A 29 4.86 -7.79 8.41
N THR A 30 6.13 -7.96 8.73
CA THR A 30 6.99 -6.84 9.11
C THR A 30 7.75 -6.37 7.89
N THR A 31 7.70 -5.07 7.56
CA THR A 31 8.35 -4.52 6.37
C THR A 31 9.06 -3.20 6.67
N THR A 32 9.85 -2.72 5.71
CA THR A 32 10.42 -1.36 5.78
C THR A 32 9.50 -0.33 5.15
N ALA A 33 9.68 0.94 5.49
CA ALA A 33 8.94 2.02 4.84
C ALA A 33 9.11 2.03 3.31
N LEU A 34 10.27 1.60 2.81
CA LEU A 34 10.58 1.50 1.37
C LEU A 34 9.70 0.47 0.66
N LEU A 35 9.44 -0.67 1.30
CA LEU A 35 8.71 -1.79 0.70
C LEU A 35 7.22 -1.81 1.06
N ARG A 36 6.74 -0.91 1.92
CA ARG A 36 5.32 -0.88 2.35
C ARG A 36 4.34 -0.92 1.18
N LEU A 37 4.47 0.00 0.22
CA LEU A 37 3.53 0.09 -0.90
C LEU A 37 3.61 -1.15 -1.82
N PRO A 38 4.80 -1.63 -2.24
CA PRO A 38 4.92 -2.90 -2.95
C PRO A 38 4.30 -4.09 -2.20
N VAL A 39 4.52 -4.19 -0.88
CA VAL A 39 3.92 -5.23 -0.03
C VAL A 39 2.40 -5.18 -0.09
N LEU A 40 1.78 -4.01 0.11
CA LEU A 40 0.33 -3.87 0.05
C LEU A 40 -0.24 -4.19 -1.34
N GLN A 41 0.48 -3.81 -2.40
CA GLN A 41 0.09 -4.13 -3.77
C GLN A 41 0.11 -5.64 -4.03
N HIS A 42 1.15 -6.34 -3.58
CA HIS A 42 1.24 -7.79 -3.74
C HIS A 42 0.24 -8.54 -2.86
N LEU A 43 -0.01 -8.08 -1.63
CA LEU A 43 -1.04 -8.65 -0.75
C LEU A 43 -2.44 -8.51 -1.39
N THR A 44 -2.80 -7.33 -1.88
CA THR A 44 -4.10 -7.11 -2.54
C THR A 44 -4.21 -7.85 -3.88
N ALA A 45 -3.11 -8.06 -4.60
CA ALA A 45 -3.14 -8.89 -5.81
C ALA A 45 -3.53 -10.35 -5.53
N THR A 46 -3.27 -10.87 -4.31
CA THR A 46 -3.69 -12.24 -3.94
C THR A 46 -5.20 -12.39 -3.79
N GLU A 47 -5.95 -11.29 -3.67
CA GLU A 47 -7.41 -11.32 -3.68
C GLU A 47 -7.97 -11.92 -4.99
N LEU A 48 -7.22 -11.76 -6.10
CA LEU A 48 -7.61 -12.21 -7.44
C LEU A 48 -7.25 -13.68 -7.73
N LEU A 49 -6.71 -14.41 -6.77
CA LEU A 49 -6.43 -15.83 -6.94
C LEU A 49 -7.75 -16.60 -7.07
N GLU A 50 -7.82 -17.56 -7.99
CA GLU A 50 -9.04 -18.32 -8.28
C GLU A 50 -9.60 -19.08 -7.07
N VAL A 51 -8.72 -19.44 -6.13
CA VAL A 51 -9.08 -20.15 -4.88
C VAL A 51 -9.56 -19.21 -3.78
N ASN A 52 -9.42 -17.90 -3.94
CA ASN A 52 -9.83 -16.92 -2.95
C ASN A 52 -11.30 -16.55 -3.15
N ASP A 53 -12.10 -16.73 -2.11
CA ASP A 53 -13.52 -16.36 -2.06
C ASP A 53 -13.79 -15.18 -1.12
N ALA A 54 -12.76 -14.62 -0.48
CA ALA A 54 -12.89 -13.56 0.51
C ALA A 54 -12.39 -12.21 -0.03
N PRO A 55 -13.21 -11.14 -0.02
CA PRO A 55 -12.75 -9.79 -0.37
C PRO A 55 -11.69 -9.27 0.62
N PHE A 56 -10.79 -8.43 0.13
CA PHE A 56 -9.73 -7.79 0.91
C PHE A 56 -10.05 -6.32 1.16
N PHE A 57 -10.14 -5.92 2.43
CA PHE A 57 -10.30 -4.51 2.81
C PHE A 57 -9.02 -4.00 3.48
N VAL A 58 -8.50 -2.87 3.00
CA VAL A 58 -7.21 -2.32 3.43
C VAL A 58 -7.43 -1.10 4.31
N LEU A 59 -7.07 -1.23 5.57
CA LEU A 59 -7.30 -0.22 6.60
C LEU A 59 -5.95 0.38 7.02
N GLU A 60 -5.70 1.62 6.64
CA GLU A 60 -4.39 2.28 6.75
C GLU A 60 -4.29 3.24 7.93
N ALA A 61 -5.41 3.52 8.62
CA ALA A 61 -5.45 4.45 9.75
C ALA A 61 -4.24 4.29 10.70
N PRO A 62 -3.54 5.37 11.07
CA PRO A 62 -2.44 5.29 12.03
C PRO A 62 -2.95 5.05 13.45
N THR A 63 -2.03 4.79 14.39
CA THR A 63 -2.33 4.91 15.84
C THR A 63 -1.47 6.02 16.43
N GLU A 64 -2.08 7.00 17.08
CA GLU A 64 -1.44 8.15 17.70
C GLU A 64 -1.72 8.22 19.20
N PRO A 65 -0.89 8.93 20.00
CA PRO A 65 -1.19 9.11 21.41
C PRO A 65 -2.55 9.80 21.62
N GLY A 66 -3.47 9.11 22.27
CA GLY A 66 -4.83 9.60 22.51
C GLY A 66 -5.83 9.33 21.38
N ASP A 67 -5.39 8.80 20.24
CA ASP A 67 -6.23 8.36 19.12
C ASP A 67 -5.78 6.97 18.63
N ASP A 68 -6.54 5.94 18.98
CA ASP A 68 -6.26 4.56 18.55
C ASP A 68 -6.51 4.30 17.05
N GLY A 69 -7.12 5.26 16.35
CA GLY A 69 -7.44 5.17 14.93
C GLY A 69 -8.57 4.20 14.60
N TRP A 70 -9.19 3.52 15.57
CA TRP A 70 -10.28 2.55 15.29
C TRP A 70 -11.53 3.23 14.74
N ALA A 71 -11.78 4.49 15.12
CA ALA A 71 -12.86 5.28 14.53
C ALA A 71 -12.64 5.49 13.02
N LEU A 72 -11.42 5.82 12.61
CA LEU A 72 -11.06 5.97 11.20
C LEU A 72 -11.12 4.62 10.45
N ARG A 73 -10.69 3.52 11.08
CA ARG A 73 -10.83 2.16 10.50
C ARG A 73 -12.29 1.76 10.28
N CYS A 74 -13.22 2.23 11.12
CA CYS A 74 -14.65 2.04 10.85
C CYS A 74 -15.09 2.78 9.58
N GLU A 75 -14.57 3.98 9.35
CA GLU A 75 -14.89 4.77 8.15
C GLU A 75 -14.31 4.12 6.89
N GLU A 76 -13.05 3.68 6.94
CA GLU A 76 -12.39 2.92 5.87
C GLU A 76 -13.16 1.64 5.54
N LEU A 77 -13.53 0.84 6.55
CA LEU A 77 -14.32 -0.39 6.39
C LEU A 77 -15.63 -0.13 5.63
N ARG A 78 -16.36 0.93 6.01
CA ARG A 78 -17.63 1.29 5.38
C ARG A 78 -17.44 1.79 3.95
N ALA A 79 -16.38 2.55 3.69
CA ALA A 79 -16.06 3.05 2.36
C ALA A 79 -15.69 1.92 1.39
N ASP A 80 -14.91 0.94 1.87
CA ASP A 80 -14.56 -0.25 1.11
C ASP A 80 -15.78 -1.13 0.84
N TRP A 81 -16.64 -1.35 1.84
CA TRP A 81 -17.90 -2.08 1.66
C TRP A 81 -18.82 -1.39 0.65
N GLN A 82 -18.95 -0.07 0.73
CA GLN A 82 -19.74 0.70 -0.24
C GLN A 82 -19.17 0.54 -1.65
N SER A 83 -17.85 0.63 -1.81
CA SER A 83 -17.19 0.45 -3.10
C SER A 83 -17.39 -0.97 -3.67
N LEU A 84 -17.32 -1.99 -2.81
CA LEU A 84 -17.62 -3.37 -3.18
C LEU A 84 -19.08 -3.53 -3.62
N SER A 85 -20.01 -2.90 -2.90
CA SER A 85 -21.43 -2.94 -3.24
C SER A 85 -21.73 -2.24 -4.57
N GLU A 86 -21.14 -1.07 -4.82
CA GLU A 86 -21.33 -0.30 -6.05
C GLU A 86 -20.68 -0.97 -7.29
N SER A 87 -19.64 -1.79 -7.09
CA SER A 87 -18.95 -2.52 -8.17
C SER A 87 -19.45 -3.95 -8.37
N SER A 88 -20.31 -4.44 -7.48
CA SER A 88 -20.88 -5.79 -7.58
C SER A 88 -21.79 -5.91 -8.81
N PRO A 89 -21.71 -7.01 -9.57
CA PRO A 89 -22.60 -7.21 -10.71
C PRO A 89 -24.03 -7.46 -10.23
N ASP A 90 -25.02 -7.10 -11.05
CA ASP A 90 -26.45 -7.30 -10.74
C ASP A 90 -26.81 -8.76 -10.43
N THR A 91 -26.01 -9.72 -10.92
CA THR A 91 -26.18 -11.16 -10.68
C THR A 91 -25.74 -11.60 -9.28
N LEU A 92 -24.93 -10.81 -8.59
CA LEU A 92 -24.44 -11.05 -7.23
C LEU A 92 -24.57 -9.75 -6.41
N PRO A 93 -25.80 -9.29 -6.15
CA PRO A 93 -26.00 -8.02 -5.47
C PRO A 93 -25.49 -8.11 -4.04
N MET A 94 -24.57 -7.21 -3.69
CA MET A 94 -24.12 -7.06 -2.32
C MET A 94 -25.20 -6.42 -1.46
N ALA A 95 -25.27 -6.83 -0.20
CA ALA A 95 -26.15 -6.19 0.77
C ALA A 95 -25.78 -4.71 0.96
N PRO A 96 -26.79 -3.84 1.14
CA PRO A 96 -26.53 -2.43 1.41
C PRO A 96 -25.75 -2.25 2.71
N LEU A 97 -25.09 -1.11 2.83
CA LEU A 97 -24.35 -0.74 4.03
C LEU A 97 -25.26 -0.75 5.27
N TRP A 98 -24.80 -1.39 6.36
CA TRP A 98 -25.54 -1.46 7.62
C TRP A 98 -25.61 -0.09 8.32
N PRO A 99 -26.62 0.14 9.19
CA PRO A 99 -26.65 1.32 10.06
C PRO A 99 -25.41 1.41 10.95
N VAL A 100 -24.99 2.64 11.28
CA VAL A 100 -23.85 2.84 12.19
C VAL A 100 -24.15 2.19 13.54
N CYS A 101 -23.22 1.36 14.03
CA CYS A 101 -23.37 0.67 15.30
C CYS A 101 -22.96 1.60 16.46
N GLY A 102 -23.79 1.65 17.51
CA GLY A 102 -23.44 2.30 18.76
C GLY A 102 -22.64 1.34 19.65
N ALA A 103 -21.46 1.75 20.09
CA ALA A 103 -20.63 0.98 21.00
C ALA A 103 -19.88 1.91 21.98
N PRO A 104 -19.48 1.41 23.17
CA PRO A 104 -18.83 2.24 24.19
C PRO A 104 -17.41 2.67 23.80
N THR A 105 -16.74 1.93 22.91
CA THR A 105 -15.39 2.26 22.42
C THR A 105 -15.32 2.17 20.89
N PRO A 106 -14.41 2.92 20.24
CA PRO A 106 -14.17 2.80 18.80
C PRO A 106 -13.80 1.38 18.35
N LEU A 107 -12.98 0.66 19.12
CA LEU A 107 -12.64 -0.74 18.85
C LEU A 107 -13.88 -1.66 18.89
N ALA A 108 -14.73 -1.53 19.93
CA ALA A 108 -15.94 -2.33 20.04
C ALA A 108 -16.90 -2.03 18.88
N ARG A 109 -16.99 -0.76 18.46
CA ARG A 109 -17.74 -0.37 17.26
C ARG A 109 -17.19 -1.05 16.01
N PHE A 110 -15.88 -1.01 15.81
CA PHE A 110 -15.23 -1.66 14.66
C PHE A 110 -15.54 -3.16 14.62
N ALA A 111 -15.40 -3.86 15.74
CA ALA A 111 -15.72 -5.28 15.84
C ALA A 111 -17.20 -5.58 15.53
N GLN A 112 -18.12 -4.75 16.02
CA GLN A 112 -19.56 -4.89 15.71
C GLN A 112 -19.85 -4.65 14.23
N GLU A 113 -19.31 -3.58 13.65
CA GLU A 113 -19.50 -3.26 12.23
C GLU A 113 -18.93 -4.37 11.33
N LEU A 114 -17.74 -4.89 11.63
CA LEU A 114 -17.16 -6.03 10.93
C LEU A 114 -18.00 -7.30 11.08
N SER A 115 -18.56 -7.57 12.27
CA SER A 115 -19.48 -8.70 12.46
C SER A 115 -20.76 -8.55 11.62
N GLN A 116 -21.29 -7.33 11.48
CA GLN A 116 -22.44 -7.08 10.60
C GLN A 116 -22.06 -7.32 9.13
N ALA A 117 -20.90 -6.84 8.69
CA ALA A 117 -20.37 -7.09 7.35
C ALA A 117 -20.34 -8.60 7.05
N LEU A 118 -19.75 -9.39 7.96
CA LEU A 118 -19.66 -10.85 7.81
C LEU A 118 -21.03 -11.53 7.74
N ARG A 119 -22.04 -11.06 8.50
CA ARG A 119 -23.39 -11.65 8.50
C ARG A 119 -24.16 -11.42 7.21
N VAL A 120 -23.87 -10.33 6.52
CA VAL A 120 -24.57 -9.96 5.28
C VAL A 120 -23.86 -10.48 4.02
N LEU A 121 -22.68 -11.10 4.17
CA LEU A 121 -22.03 -11.82 3.08
C LEU A 121 -22.94 -12.93 2.56
N ARG A 122 -22.87 -13.13 1.25
CA ARG A 122 -23.60 -14.17 0.52
C ARG A 122 -22.62 -15.05 -0.23
N PRO A 123 -22.94 -16.34 -0.43
CA PRO A 123 -22.17 -17.19 -1.33
C PRO A 123 -21.97 -16.51 -2.70
N PRO A 124 -20.81 -16.67 -3.34
CA PRO A 124 -19.74 -17.60 -2.97
C PRO A 124 -18.81 -17.10 -1.84
N MET A 125 -18.97 -15.88 -1.34
CA MET A 125 -18.05 -15.33 -0.34
C MET A 125 -18.18 -16.03 1.02
N GLY A 126 -17.14 -16.74 1.43
CA GLY A 126 -17.07 -17.45 2.72
C GLY A 126 -16.63 -16.60 3.91
N GLY A 127 -16.07 -15.41 3.67
CA GLY A 127 -15.53 -14.55 4.72
C GLY A 127 -14.98 -13.23 4.19
N LEU A 128 -14.21 -12.53 5.03
CA LEU A 128 -13.49 -11.30 4.69
C LEU A 128 -12.04 -11.41 5.13
N VAL A 129 -11.15 -10.78 4.37
CA VAL A 129 -9.76 -10.55 4.77
C VAL A 129 -9.60 -9.07 5.12
N ILE A 130 -9.23 -8.78 6.36
CA ILE A 130 -8.97 -7.41 6.83
C ILE A 130 -7.47 -7.19 6.89
N VAL A 131 -6.97 -6.31 6.02
CA VAL A 131 -5.56 -5.90 5.98
C VAL A 131 -5.38 -4.66 6.87
N LEU A 132 -4.93 -4.88 8.10
CA LEU A 132 -4.56 -3.84 9.05
C LEU A 132 -3.14 -3.37 8.74
N ALA A 133 -3.00 -2.23 8.08
CA ALA A 133 -1.74 -1.69 7.62
C ALA A 133 -1.50 -0.25 8.12
N PRO A 134 -1.50 -0.02 9.44
CA PRO A 134 -1.31 1.34 9.98
C PRO A 134 -0.07 2.00 9.41
N VAL A 135 -0.17 3.27 8.99
CA VAL A 135 0.99 4.02 8.47
C VAL A 135 2.10 4.12 9.54
N TRP A 136 1.73 4.21 10.82
CA TRP A 136 2.65 4.10 11.95
C TRP A 136 1.92 3.66 13.22
N VAL A 137 2.67 3.07 14.16
CA VAL A 137 2.18 2.69 15.49
C VAL A 137 2.95 3.44 16.57
N ARG A 138 2.31 4.41 17.24
CA ARG A 138 2.94 5.21 18.32
C ARG A 138 2.75 4.63 19.72
N GLU A 139 1.71 3.81 19.93
CA GLU A 139 1.44 3.14 21.21
C GLU A 139 1.45 1.60 21.03
N PRO A 140 2.63 0.96 20.92
CA PRO A 140 2.74 -0.47 20.59
C PRO A 140 1.97 -1.40 21.54
N GLN A 141 2.01 -1.12 22.84
CA GLN A 141 1.34 -1.94 23.85
C GLN A 141 -0.17 -1.89 23.67
N ARG A 142 -0.75 -0.69 23.54
CA ARG A 142 -2.18 -0.50 23.30
C ARG A 142 -2.61 -1.16 22.01
N TRP A 143 -1.84 -1.00 20.93
CA TRP A 143 -2.09 -1.69 19.65
C TRP A 143 -2.11 -3.22 19.80
N SER A 144 -1.15 -3.79 20.53
CA SER A 144 -1.13 -5.23 20.82
C SER A 144 -2.34 -5.66 21.65
N ASP A 145 -2.76 -4.88 22.65
CA ASP A 145 -3.89 -5.21 23.51
C ASP A 145 -5.22 -5.13 22.73
N ASP A 146 -5.39 -4.10 21.90
CA ASP A 146 -6.53 -3.94 21.01
C ASP A 146 -6.63 -5.07 19.98
N LEU A 147 -5.49 -5.45 19.36
CA LEU A 147 -5.45 -6.60 18.45
C LEU A 147 -5.81 -7.91 19.16
N ARG A 148 -5.33 -8.12 20.39
CA ARG A 148 -5.68 -9.31 21.17
C ARG A 148 -7.18 -9.35 21.45
N ALA A 149 -7.78 -8.22 21.83
CA ALA A 149 -9.22 -8.10 22.03
C ALA A 149 -10.00 -8.40 20.73
N LEU A 150 -9.62 -7.76 19.61
CA LEU A 150 -10.25 -7.95 18.31
C LEU A 150 -10.19 -9.41 17.83
N LEU A 151 -9.01 -10.04 17.94
CA LEU A 151 -8.81 -11.44 17.57
C LEU A 151 -9.52 -12.39 18.54
N GLY A 152 -9.78 -11.98 19.77
CA GLY A 152 -10.58 -12.73 20.74
C GLY A 152 -12.07 -12.81 20.42
N GLU A 153 -12.59 -11.90 19.59
CA GLU A 153 -14.04 -11.79 19.35
C GLU A 153 -14.62 -13.00 18.60
N PRO A 154 -15.54 -13.78 19.20
CA PRO A 154 -16.11 -14.98 18.58
C PRO A 154 -16.90 -14.68 17.30
N GLY A 155 -17.52 -13.50 17.21
CA GLY A 155 -18.29 -13.06 16.05
C GLY A 155 -17.44 -12.75 14.82
N LEU A 156 -16.11 -12.75 14.97
CA LEU A 156 -15.14 -12.45 13.91
C LEU A 156 -14.36 -13.69 13.44
N ARG A 157 -14.85 -14.90 13.74
CA ARG A 157 -14.19 -16.15 13.32
C ARG A 157 -14.12 -16.35 11.80
N ALA A 158 -15.08 -15.80 11.06
CA ALA A 158 -15.10 -15.83 9.59
C ALA A 158 -14.23 -14.72 8.96
N ALA A 159 -13.72 -13.76 9.75
CA ALA A 159 -12.72 -12.82 9.30
C ALA A 159 -11.32 -13.40 9.50
N ARG A 160 -10.48 -13.23 8.50
CA ARG A 160 -9.04 -13.48 8.56
C ARG A 160 -8.32 -12.13 8.49
N PHE A 161 -7.13 -12.05 9.06
CA PHE A 161 -6.42 -10.78 9.20
C PHE A 161 -5.06 -10.84 8.55
N VAL A 162 -4.67 -9.75 7.89
CA VAL A 162 -3.29 -9.49 7.51
C VAL A 162 -2.84 -8.26 8.29
N VAL A 163 -1.77 -8.39 9.07
CA VAL A 163 -1.23 -7.27 9.86
C VAL A 163 0.10 -6.86 9.25
N VAL A 164 0.19 -5.63 8.75
CA VAL A 164 1.39 -5.09 8.10
C VAL A 164 1.97 -3.98 8.96
N GLU A 165 3.17 -4.20 9.51
CA GLU A 165 3.84 -3.25 10.40
C GLU A 165 5.17 -2.75 9.82
N LEU A 166 5.48 -1.47 10.08
CA LEU A 166 6.73 -0.85 9.66
C LEU A 166 7.79 -0.93 10.74
N GLU A 167 8.95 -1.50 10.39
CA GLU A 167 10.20 -1.60 11.16
C GLU A 167 10.12 -2.39 12.48
N THR A 168 9.00 -2.27 13.17
CA THR A 168 8.66 -2.86 14.46
C THR A 168 7.59 -3.93 14.28
N ALA A 169 7.57 -4.88 15.21
CA ALA A 169 6.63 -5.99 15.21
C ALA A 169 5.72 -5.90 16.46
N ALA A 170 5.05 -4.75 16.62
CA ALA A 170 4.29 -4.39 17.81
C ALA A 170 3.13 -5.36 18.10
N SER A 171 2.58 -5.99 17.07
CA SER A 171 1.49 -6.95 17.19
C SER A 171 1.91 -8.34 17.69
N LEU A 172 3.19 -8.71 17.68
CA LEU A 172 3.63 -10.07 18.01
C LEU A 172 3.12 -10.61 19.36
N PRO A 173 3.13 -9.84 20.47
CA PRO A 173 2.61 -10.33 21.75
C PRO A 173 1.10 -10.61 21.74
N ALA A 174 0.33 -10.03 20.81
CA ALA A 174 -1.08 -10.37 20.60
C ALA A 174 -1.22 -11.70 19.85
N LEU A 175 -0.34 -11.92 18.86
CA LEU A 175 -0.40 -13.03 17.92
C LEU A 175 0.16 -14.34 18.48
N GLU A 176 1.02 -14.31 19.49
CA GLU A 176 1.59 -15.51 20.12
C GLU A 176 0.53 -16.49 20.63
N ALA A 177 -0.60 -15.98 21.16
CA ALA A 177 -1.69 -16.80 21.67
C ALA A 177 -2.41 -17.62 20.58
N LEU A 178 -2.27 -17.25 19.30
CA LEU A 178 -2.89 -17.96 18.17
C LEU A 178 -2.04 -19.14 17.67
N GLY A 179 -0.78 -19.25 18.09
CA GLY A 179 0.09 -20.38 17.75
C GLY A 179 0.16 -20.67 16.26
N ALA A 180 -0.19 -21.90 15.87
CA ALA A 180 -0.13 -22.39 14.49
C ALA A 180 -1.13 -21.71 13.52
N ALA A 181 -2.06 -20.89 14.02
CA ALA A 181 -2.98 -20.13 13.18
C ALA A 181 -2.36 -18.82 12.64
N VAL A 182 -1.07 -18.58 12.87
CA VAL A 182 -0.35 -17.38 12.43
C VAL A 182 0.80 -17.75 11.51
N GLU A 183 0.79 -17.17 10.32
CA GLU A 183 1.95 -17.14 9.41
C GLU A 183 2.71 -15.82 9.62
N ARG A 184 4.05 -15.87 9.67
CA ARG A 184 4.88 -14.68 9.94
C ARG A 184 5.91 -14.49 8.84
N VAL A 185 6.04 -13.27 8.35
CA VAL A 185 6.98 -12.88 7.29
C VAL A 185 7.76 -11.64 7.70
N ASP A 186 9.08 -11.77 7.70
CA ASP A 186 9.98 -10.62 7.78
C ASP A 186 10.41 -10.20 6.37
N ALA A 187 9.79 -9.13 5.89
CA ALA A 187 10.05 -8.50 4.61
C ALA A 187 10.88 -7.22 4.74
N ARG A 188 11.59 -7.04 5.86
CA ARG A 188 12.49 -5.89 6.00
C ARG A 188 13.69 -6.00 5.06
N VAL A 189 14.12 -4.85 4.56
CA VAL A 189 15.30 -4.74 3.71
C VAL A 189 16.54 -4.75 4.59
N ASP A 190 17.50 -5.62 4.26
CA ASP A 190 18.82 -5.56 4.87
C ASP A 190 19.63 -4.43 4.24
N ASP A 191 19.63 -3.29 4.92
CA ASP A 191 20.39 -2.08 4.57
C ASP A 191 21.87 -2.36 4.30
N ARG A 192 22.47 -3.31 5.02
CA ARG A 192 23.87 -3.69 4.81
C ARG A 192 24.02 -4.45 3.50
N ALA A 193 23.15 -5.43 3.24
CA ALA A 193 23.15 -6.17 1.99
C ALA A 193 22.91 -5.27 0.77
N VAL A 194 22.03 -4.26 0.87
CA VAL A 194 21.82 -3.27 -0.21
C VAL A 194 23.10 -2.47 -0.48
N ARG A 195 23.79 -2.01 0.57
CA ARG A 195 25.05 -1.27 0.43
C ARG A 195 26.15 -2.15 -0.16
N ASP A 196 26.26 -3.40 0.30
CA ASP A 196 27.24 -4.35 -0.20
C ASP A 196 26.99 -4.69 -1.69
N GLU A 197 25.72 -4.88 -2.09
CA GLU A 197 25.34 -5.09 -3.51
C GLU A 197 25.67 -3.85 -4.36
N MET A 198 25.43 -2.64 -3.84
CA MET A 198 25.76 -1.40 -4.52
C MET A 198 27.28 -1.21 -4.66
N ASN A 199 28.05 -1.49 -3.61
CA ASN A 199 29.51 -1.42 -3.62
C ASN A 199 30.09 -2.43 -4.61
N ALA A 200 29.62 -3.68 -4.58
CA ALA A 200 30.02 -4.71 -5.52
C ALA A 200 29.75 -4.29 -6.98
N ARG A 201 28.61 -3.64 -7.24
CA ARG A 201 28.29 -3.11 -8.57
C ARG A 201 29.22 -1.97 -8.99
N LEU A 202 29.57 -1.07 -8.08
CA LEU A 202 30.52 0.02 -8.36
C LEU A 202 31.92 -0.52 -8.61
N ASP A 203 32.37 -1.51 -7.85
CA ASP A 203 33.68 -2.13 -8.03
C ASP A 203 33.74 -2.93 -9.34
N ALA A 204 32.66 -3.63 -9.72
CA ALA A 204 32.54 -4.25 -11.04
C ALA A 204 32.64 -3.22 -12.18
N MET A 205 32.01 -2.04 -12.03
CA MET A 205 32.10 -0.95 -13.01
C MET A 205 33.53 -0.38 -13.11
N ARG A 206 34.25 -0.28 -11.98
CA ARG A 206 35.65 0.20 -11.95
C ARG A 206 36.63 -0.80 -12.55
N ALA A 207 36.40 -2.09 -12.33
CA ALA A 207 37.25 -3.17 -12.84
C ALA A 207 37.00 -3.49 -14.33
N ALA A 208 35.96 -2.91 -14.94
CA ALA A 208 35.60 -3.22 -16.30
C ALA A 208 36.65 -2.72 -17.31
N PRO A 209 36.99 -3.53 -18.33
CA PRO A 209 37.98 -3.17 -19.34
C PRO A 209 37.53 -1.99 -20.21
N ALA A 210 38.50 -1.23 -20.73
CA ALA A 210 38.24 -0.14 -21.66
C ALA A 210 37.48 -0.66 -22.90
N GLY A 211 36.30 -0.08 -23.18
CA GLY A 211 35.42 -0.50 -24.27
C GLY A 211 34.27 -1.43 -23.86
N ALA A 212 34.15 -1.78 -22.57
CA ALA A 212 33.00 -2.53 -22.07
C ALA A 212 31.67 -1.79 -22.34
N THR A 213 30.67 -2.54 -22.81
CA THR A 213 29.32 -2.02 -23.05
C THR A 213 28.55 -1.84 -21.73
N GLY A 214 27.54 -0.97 -21.71
CA GLY A 214 26.72 -0.70 -20.51
C GLY A 214 26.28 -1.94 -19.71
N PRO A 215 25.78 -3.02 -20.36
CA PRO A 215 25.46 -4.28 -19.69
C PRO A 215 26.68 -4.99 -19.08
N GLN A 216 27.82 -5.01 -19.78
CA GLN A 216 29.07 -5.60 -19.28
C GLN A 216 29.61 -4.82 -18.07
N LEU A 217 29.44 -3.49 -18.03
CA LEU A 217 29.83 -2.66 -16.89
C LEU A 217 29.10 -3.04 -15.59
N VAL A 218 27.91 -3.60 -15.69
CA VAL A 218 27.09 -4.00 -14.53
C VAL A 218 27.15 -5.51 -14.27
N GLY A 219 28.12 -6.22 -14.87
CA GLY A 219 28.34 -7.65 -14.66
C GLY A 219 27.42 -8.57 -15.46
N ALA A 220 26.64 -8.06 -16.40
CA ALA A 220 25.84 -8.91 -17.29
C ALA A 220 26.70 -9.49 -18.42
N ALA A 221 26.42 -10.72 -18.84
CA ALA A 221 27.01 -11.28 -20.04
C ALA A 221 26.63 -10.41 -21.25
N GLY A 222 27.63 -9.83 -21.91
CA GLY A 222 27.44 -9.06 -23.14
C GLY A 222 28.14 -9.73 -24.33
N PRO A 223 27.71 -9.44 -25.57
CA PRO A 223 28.32 -10.00 -26.76
C PRO A 223 29.82 -9.67 -26.83
N SER A 224 30.64 -10.67 -27.15
CA SER A 224 32.10 -10.52 -27.27
C SER A 224 32.53 -9.66 -28.45
N ALA A 225 31.67 -9.51 -29.46
CA ALA A 225 31.90 -8.66 -30.62
C ALA A 225 31.18 -7.30 -30.46
N PRO A 226 31.79 -6.19 -30.89
CA PRO A 226 31.12 -4.90 -30.92
C PRO A 226 29.87 -4.98 -31.80
N ALA A 227 28.79 -4.31 -31.37
CA ALA A 227 27.57 -4.25 -32.16
C ALA A 227 27.88 -3.70 -33.57
N PRO A 228 27.33 -4.31 -34.64
CA PRO A 228 27.57 -3.85 -36.00
C PRO A 228 27.18 -2.38 -36.14
N ALA A 229 27.98 -1.62 -36.90
CA ALA A 229 27.74 -0.20 -37.13
C ALA A 229 26.32 0.00 -37.69
N ARG A 230 25.50 0.81 -37.02
CA ARG A 230 24.18 1.18 -37.57
C ARG A 230 24.41 2.00 -38.84
N ARG A 231 23.72 1.60 -39.92
CA ARG A 231 23.88 2.15 -41.29
C ARG A 231 23.73 3.67 -41.36
N ASP A 232 23.04 4.28 -40.38
CA ASP A 232 22.75 5.71 -40.31
C ASP A 232 23.32 6.40 -39.06
N GLN A 233 24.41 5.90 -38.47
CA GLN A 233 25.05 6.59 -37.35
C GLN A 233 25.60 7.94 -37.82
N VAL A 234 24.88 9.01 -37.50
CA VAL A 234 25.30 10.40 -37.74
C VAL A 234 26.67 10.59 -37.08
N LYS A 235 27.68 10.88 -37.90
CA LYS A 235 29.07 11.11 -37.46
C LYS A 235 29.05 12.11 -36.29
N PRO A 236 29.65 11.79 -35.13
CA PRO A 236 29.68 12.70 -33.99
C PRO A 236 30.19 14.05 -34.47
N LEU A 237 29.39 15.10 -34.27
CA LEU A 237 29.81 16.47 -34.57
C LEU A 237 31.12 16.70 -33.82
N GLY A 238 32.22 16.86 -34.57
CA GLY A 238 33.54 17.12 -34.01
C GLY A 238 33.51 18.30 -33.04
N PRO A 239 34.55 18.45 -32.19
CA PRO A 239 34.56 19.42 -31.10
C PRO A 239 34.08 20.77 -31.60
N ARG A 240 32.87 21.16 -31.16
CA ARG A 240 32.24 22.43 -31.51
C ARG A 240 33.19 23.52 -31.03
N ARG A 241 34.04 24.02 -31.93
CA ARG A 241 34.79 25.26 -31.73
C ARG A 241 33.80 26.30 -31.21
N GLY A 242 34.06 26.80 -30.01
CA GLY A 242 33.15 27.62 -29.23
C GLY A 242 32.56 28.75 -30.06
N ARG A 243 31.35 28.55 -30.57
CA ARG A 243 30.51 29.68 -30.97
C ARG A 243 30.00 30.26 -29.66
N ARG A 244 30.65 31.36 -29.24
CA ARG A 244 30.15 32.34 -28.27
C ARG A 244 28.81 32.89 -28.78
N GLY A 245 27.76 32.10 -28.63
CA GLY A 245 26.39 32.51 -28.89
C GLY A 245 25.88 33.23 -27.66
N ARG A 246 25.75 34.55 -27.77
CA ARG A 246 25.08 35.43 -26.81
C ARG A 246 23.83 34.76 -26.25
N ALA A 247 23.76 34.63 -24.94
CA ALA A 247 22.55 34.29 -24.21
C ALA A 247 21.46 35.30 -24.55
N ARG A 248 20.52 34.91 -25.43
CA ARG A 248 19.19 35.52 -25.44
C ARG A 248 18.45 34.88 -24.28
N SER A 249 18.37 35.64 -23.19
CA SER A 249 17.50 35.40 -22.06
C SER A 249 16.06 35.26 -22.53
N ALA A 250 15.62 34.02 -22.75
CA ALA A 250 14.20 33.71 -22.81
C ALA A 250 13.69 33.75 -21.37
N SER A 251 13.01 34.84 -21.03
CA SER A 251 12.31 35.00 -19.76
C SER A 251 11.41 33.79 -19.51
N PRO A 252 11.52 33.12 -18.35
CA PRO A 252 10.54 32.10 -17.98
C PRO A 252 9.17 32.76 -17.91
N LYS A 253 8.20 32.24 -18.69
CA LYS A 253 6.78 32.55 -18.49
C LYS A 253 6.45 32.21 -17.03
N ARG A 254 6.34 33.24 -16.20
CA ARG A 254 5.81 33.13 -14.84
C ARG A 254 4.43 32.50 -14.97
N CYS A 255 4.22 31.33 -14.37
CA CYS A 255 2.89 30.87 -14.06
C CYS A 255 2.27 31.93 -13.14
N SER A 256 1.31 32.66 -13.68
CA SER A 256 0.46 33.57 -12.94
C SER A 256 -0.27 32.79 -11.85
N THR A 257 0.01 33.20 -10.61
CA THR A 257 -0.87 33.19 -9.44
C THR A 257 -1.41 31.82 -8.98
N PRO A 258 -0.96 31.29 -7.82
CA PRO A 258 -1.67 30.20 -7.17
C PRO A 258 -3.04 30.71 -6.70
N THR A 259 -4.10 30.27 -7.36
CA THR A 259 -5.46 30.56 -6.92
C THR A 259 -5.74 29.71 -5.68
N ARG A 260 -5.89 30.37 -4.54
CA ARG A 260 -6.23 29.75 -3.26
C ARG A 260 -7.63 29.14 -3.41
N CYS A 261 -7.79 27.84 -3.13
CA CYS A 261 -9.12 27.25 -3.06
C CYS A 261 -9.86 27.89 -1.87
N SER A 262 -10.88 28.70 -2.16
CA SER A 262 -11.64 29.48 -1.17
C SER A 262 -12.39 28.60 -0.16
N ALA A 263 -12.54 27.31 -0.45
CA ALA A 263 -13.22 26.36 0.43
C ALA A 263 -12.33 25.66 1.47
N CYS A 264 -10.99 25.62 1.29
CA CYS A 264 -10.13 24.79 2.15
C CYS A 264 -8.72 25.33 2.44
N GLY A 265 -8.32 26.46 1.87
CA GLY A 265 -7.07 27.16 2.23
C GLY A 265 -5.75 26.43 1.92
N CYS A 266 -5.77 25.20 1.41
CA CYS A 266 -4.58 24.39 1.17
C CYS A 266 -3.88 24.69 -0.17
N TRP A 267 -2.55 24.69 -0.15
CA TRP A 267 -1.70 24.74 -1.34
C TRP A 267 -1.49 23.33 -1.88
N CYS A 268 -2.20 22.95 -2.94
CA CYS A 268 -2.10 21.62 -3.53
C CYS A 268 -1.07 21.61 -4.67
N CYS A 269 0.14 21.10 -4.43
CA CYS A 269 1.16 20.89 -5.46
C CYS A 269 0.89 19.56 -6.19
N ARG A 270 -0.01 19.59 -7.19
CA ARG A 270 -0.33 18.42 -8.04
C ARG A 270 0.84 18.10 -8.99
N ARG A 271 1.66 17.10 -8.66
CA ARG A 271 2.42 16.32 -9.66
C ARG A 271 1.77 14.95 -9.86
N ARG A 272 1.03 14.87 -10.97
CA ARG A 272 0.66 13.71 -11.79
C ARG A 272 1.51 12.45 -11.55
N TRP A 273 0.86 11.38 -11.09
CA TRP A 273 1.14 10.00 -11.46
C TRP A 273 -0.10 9.43 -12.17
N ARG A 274 -0.09 9.48 -13.49
CA ARG A 274 -0.96 8.71 -14.40
C ARG A 274 -0.17 8.51 -15.69
N CYS A 275 0.33 7.30 -15.90
CA CYS A 275 0.43 6.60 -17.20
C CYS A 275 1.33 5.36 -17.03
N ALA A 276 0.72 4.22 -16.71
CA ALA A 276 1.04 2.89 -17.27
C ALA A 276 0.35 1.79 -16.44
N MET A 277 -0.97 1.67 -16.60
CA MET A 277 -1.74 0.40 -16.67
C MET A 277 -3.24 0.75 -16.70
N GLY A 278 -3.98 0.02 -17.53
CA GLY A 278 -5.29 0.40 -18.06
C GLY A 278 -6.39 0.59 -17.01
N SER A 279 -7.22 1.61 -17.30
CA SER A 279 -8.59 1.83 -16.82
C SER A 279 -8.94 1.44 -15.37
N TRP A 280 -8.48 2.23 -14.40
CA TRP A 280 -9.23 2.43 -13.16
C TRP A 280 -9.67 3.90 -13.08
N SER A 281 -10.94 4.14 -13.41
CA SER A 281 -11.63 5.41 -13.16
C SER A 281 -12.27 5.37 -11.78
N ARG A 282 -11.48 5.59 -10.71
CA ARG A 282 -12.03 5.97 -9.40
C ARG A 282 -12.01 7.49 -9.31
N GLY A 283 -13.21 8.08 -9.37
CA GLY A 283 -13.44 9.50 -9.12
C GLY A 283 -13.32 9.79 -7.63
N TRP A 284 -12.48 10.74 -7.27
CA TRP A 284 -12.40 11.24 -5.90
C TRP A 284 -13.47 12.33 -5.74
N SER A 285 -14.48 12.08 -4.90
CA SER A 285 -15.46 13.09 -4.48
C SER A 285 -14.97 13.76 -3.18
N CYS A 286 -14.74 15.08 -3.22
CA CYS A 286 -14.49 15.86 -2.01
C CYS A 286 -15.80 16.10 -1.27
N ASN A 287 -16.01 15.40 -0.16
CA ASN A 287 -17.18 15.59 0.70
C ASN A 287 -16.93 16.75 1.68
N GLY A 288 -17.19 17.99 1.25
CA GLY A 288 -17.13 19.18 2.10
C GLY A 288 -18.43 19.40 2.87
N ARG A 289 -18.45 19.08 4.18
CA ARG A 289 -19.55 19.45 5.09
C ARG A 289 -19.57 20.97 5.28
N ARG A 290 -20.66 21.63 4.87
CA ARG A 290 -21.04 22.96 5.38
C ARG A 290 -21.90 22.78 6.63
N GLY A 291 -21.41 23.23 7.77
CA GLY A 291 -22.23 23.42 8.95
C GLY A 291 -23.01 24.73 8.82
N THR A 292 -24.33 24.66 8.81
CA THR A 292 -25.21 25.80 9.07
C THR A 292 -25.84 25.61 10.45
N SER A 293 -25.39 26.42 11.41
CA SER A 293 -26.06 26.63 12.69
C SER A 293 -27.29 27.49 12.46
N ALA A 294 -28.48 26.95 12.71
CA ALA A 294 -29.70 27.74 12.87
C ALA A 294 -30.09 27.71 14.35
N SER A 295 -29.92 28.87 14.99
CA SER A 295 -30.53 29.22 16.27
C SER A 295 -32.03 29.43 16.08
N SER A 296 -32.86 28.73 16.83
CA SER A 296 -34.25 29.12 17.07
C SER A 296 -34.55 29.07 18.57
N THR A 297 -34.68 30.26 19.14
CA THR A 297 -35.21 30.54 20.47
C THR A 297 -36.71 30.81 20.34
N GLY A 298 -37.53 30.29 21.26
CA GLY A 298 -38.96 30.57 21.42
C GLY A 298 -39.75 29.25 21.56
N CYS A 299 -40.52 28.98 22.62
CA CYS A 299 -41.09 29.81 23.70
C CYS A 299 -40.76 29.22 25.08
#